data_AF-A0A183NVC7-F1
#
_entry.id   AF-A0A183NVC7-F1
#
_cell.length_a   1.000
_cell.length_b   1.000
_cell.length_c   1.000
_cell.angle_alpha   90.00
_cell.angle_beta   90.00
_cell.angle_gamma   90.00
#
_symmetry.space_group_name_H-M   'P 1'
#
loop_
_entity.id
_entity.type
_entity.pdbx_description
1 polymer ?
#
loop_
_entity_poly.entity_id
_entity_poly.type
_entity_poly.pdbx_seq_one_letter_code
_entity_poly.pdbx_strand_id
1 'polypeptide(L)'
;MQEFKLYLETRGSVHSQNTEFLAYYALPYVTKPNEHPIYRQLFEETWRNSVVLRLSKYIDSVIQPNGGKIPHLLNLVTKPNVKQDRLMRQLTVCLNKFIFIVQNELSDAEKRATQSQKRLTRLQMDYQTLISVTADILDALESTLKGKSLDSSVMQKIYSRLVHSQNNVSLRVNHQNSQFNKTSNNTFGCETKEILFGEEKPETNGNKPNPPVGLYWNENTSARLFELNYEKIKEDIKIMSDRKKCYLLQALRWRLTKSKVSQREHCLTSFVRNDILDLTTIGSIKDVDIKHAPLLYCLKSKHHRVREYMARFINALASLCRGRAYLSQNSLVVEILIDEVRKEQDECITRENFVGALQKMSLR
;
A
#
# COMPACT_ATOMS: atom_id res chain seq x y z
N MET A 1 -35.57 6.31 23.09
CA MET A 1 -36.50 6.05 24.23
C MET A 1 -36.58 7.22 25.20
N GLN A 2 -35.48 7.83 25.65
CA GLN A 2 -35.53 8.99 26.56
C GLN A 2 -36.25 10.22 25.97
N GLU A 3 -36.03 10.53 24.69
CA GLU A 3 -36.77 11.62 24.02
C GLU A 3 -38.28 11.33 23.89
N PHE A 4 -38.65 10.07 23.66
CA PHE A 4 -40.05 9.65 23.62
C PHE A 4 -40.72 9.77 24.99
N LYS A 5 -40.00 9.42 26.06
CA LYS A 5 -40.44 9.64 27.44
C LYS A 5 -40.73 11.12 27.71
N LEU A 6 -39.79 12.01 27.34
CA LEU A 6 -39.96 13.46 27.49
C LEU A 6 -41.15 13.99 26.69
N TYR A 7 -41.39 13.45 25.49
CA TYR A 7 -42.56 13.82 24.70
C TYR A 7 -43.87 13.42 25.37
N LEU A 8 -43.98 12.18 25.87
CA LEU A 8 -45.17 11.69 26.57
C LEU A 8 -45.48 12.51 27.83
N GLU A 9 -44.45 12.94 28.56
CA GLU A 9 -44.57 13.75 29.77
C GLU A 9 -44.93 15.22 29.50
N THR A 10 -44.66 15.74 28.29
CA THR A 10 -44.91 17.14 27.93
C THR A 10 -46.13 17.29 27.02
N ARG A 11 -45.91 17.27 25.70
CA ARG A 11 -46.94 17.50 24.66
C ARG A 11 -47.86 16.29 24.47
N GLY A 12 -47.36 15.10 24.77
CA GLY A 12 -48.08 13.85 24.64
C GLY A 12 -49.20 13.69 25.66
N SER A 13 -49.04 14.25 26.87
CA SER A 13 -49.93 14.07 28.03
C SER A 13 -51.44 14.16 27.73
N VAL A 14 -51.85 15.02 26.80
CA VAL A 14 -53.24 15.18 26.33
C VAL A 14 -53.85 13.88 25.81
N HIS A 15 -53.05 13.01 25.20
CA HIS A 15 -53.50 11.75 24.60
C HIS A 15 -53.56 10.59 25.61
N SER A 16 -53.16 10.81 26.87
CA SER A 16 -53.25 9.80 27.94
C SER A 16 -54.70 9.49 28.35
N GLN A 17 -55.63 10.38 28.02
CA GLN A 17 -57.06 10.23 28.29
C GLN A 17 -57.73 9.18 27.38
N ASN A 18 -57.08 8.82 26.26
CA ASN A 18 -57.59 7.76 25.39
C ASN A 18 -57.11 6.38 25.89
N THR A 19 -58.07 5.56 26.32
CA THR A 19 -57.85 4.20 26.82
C THR A 19 -57.05 3.30 25.88
N GLU A 20 -57.14 3.53 24.55
CA GLU A 20 -56.42 2.76 23.53
C GLU A 20 -54.91 3.02 23.53
N PHE A 21 -54.47 4.20 24.00
CA PHE A 21 -53.06 4.58 23.98
C PHE A 21 -52.34 4.34 25.30
N LEU A 22 -53.08 4.01 26.37
CA LEU A 22 -52.55 3.90 27.72
C LEU A 22 -51.41 2.87 27.85
N ALA A 23 -51.52 1.75 27.14
CA ALA A 23 -50.45 0.75 27.10
C ALA A 23 -49.13 1.35 26.60
N TYR A 24 -49.16 2.22 25.58
CA TYR A 24 -47.95 2.80 25.00
C TYR A 24 -47.27 3.86 25.89
N TYR A 25 -47.96 4.41 26.89
CA TYR A 25 -47.35 5.26 27.91
C TYR A 25 -46.48 4.48 28.90
N ALA A 26 -46.71 3.18 29.03
CA ALA A 26 -45.86 2.30 29.83
C ALA A 26 -44.59 1.88 29.07
N LEU A 27 -44.56 1.99 27.72
CA LEU A 27 -43.45 1.56 26.86
C LEU A 27 -42.05 2.07 27.31
N PRO A 28 -41.88 3.35 27.73
CA PRO A 28 -40.59 3.85 28.22
C PRO A 28 -40.06 3.18 29.49
N TYR A 29 -40.94 2.53 30.25
CA TYR A 29 -40.64 1.92 31.55
C TYR A 29 -40.49 0.40 31.47
N VAL A 30 -40.76 -0.21 30.30
CA VAL A 30 -40.59 -1.64 30.09
C VAL A 30 -39.13 -1.95 29.80
N THR A 31 -38.54 -2.87 30.58
CA THR A 31 -37.13 -3.26 30.49
C THR A 31 -36.76 -3.91 29.15
N LYS A 32 -37.70 -4.63 28.53
CA LYS A 32 -37.53 -5.27 27.21
C LYS A 32 -38.79 -5.15 26.33
N PRO A 33 -38.97 -4.01 25.64
CA PRO A 33 -40.15 -3.76 24.82
C PRO A 33 -40.32 -4.76 23.66
N ASN A 34 -39.22 -5.30 23.13
CA ASN A 34 -39.21 -6.16 21.95
C ASN A 34 -39.77 -7.57 22.22
N GLU A 35 -39.72 -8.04 23.46
CA GLU A 35 -40.20 -9.36 23.88
C GLU A 35 -41.66 -9.32 24.39
N HIS A 36 -42.20 -8.12 24.59
CA HIS A 36 -43.52 -7.93 25.19
C HIS A 36 -44.64 -8.13 24.14
N PRO A 37 -45.68 -8.93 24.44
CA PRO A 37 -46.71 -9.31 23.46
C PRO A 37 -47.48 -8.12 22.84
N ILE A 38 -47.63 -7.02 23.58
CA ILE A 38 -48.32 -5.80 23.10
C ILE A 38 -47.44 -4.99 22.13
N TYR A 39 -46.13 -4.96 22.33
CA TYR A 39 -45.23 -4.04 21.60
C TYR A 39 -44.41 -4.75 20.53
N ARG A 40 -44.34 -6.09 20.57
CA ARG A 40 -43.57 -6.91 19.62
C ARG A 40 -43.81 -6.50 18.17
N GLN A 41 -45.07 -6.27 17.80
CA GLN A 41 -45.46 -5.87 16.45
C GLN A 41 -44.84 -4.53 16.02
N LEU A 42 -44.63 -3.57 16.94
CA LEU A 42 -43.98 -2.28 16.64
C LEU A 42 -42.50 -2.46 16.25
N PHE A 43 -41.87 -3.52 16.74
CA PHE A 43 -40.47 -3.84 16.49
C PHE A 43 -40.27 -4.83 15.34
N GLU A 44 -41.34 -5.25 14.67
CA GLU A 44 -41.25 -6.03 13.44
C GLU A 44 -40.89 -5.14 12.24
N GLU A 45 -40.01 -5.66 11.38
CA GLU A 45 -39.53 -4.93 10.21
C GLU A 45 -40.64 -4.70 9.17
N THR A 46 -41.56 -5.65 9.04
CA THR A 46 -42.76 -5.57 8.20
C THR A 46 -43.68 -4.43 8.63
N TRP A 47 -43.93 -4.30 9.94
CA TRP A 47 -44.75 -3.21 10.49
C TRP A 47 -44.08 -1.85 10.27
N ARG A 48 -42.78 -1.72 10.60
CA ARG A 48 -42.02 -0.48 10.36
C ARG A 48 -42.08 -0.05 8.89
N ASN A 49 -41.82 -0.98 7.97
CA ASN A 49 -41.87 -0.71 6.54
C ASN A 49 -43.29 -0.30 6.09
N SER A 50 -44.33 -0.91 6.66
CA SER A 50 -45.73 -0.52 6.38
C SER A 50 -46.05 0.89 6.87
N VAL A 51 -45.55 1.29 8.04
CA VAL A 51 -45.78 2.61 8.63
C VAL A 51 -45.05 3.66 7.81
N VAL A 52 -43.78 3.42 7.46
CA VAL A 52 -43.01 4.30 6.58
C VAL A 52 -43.70 4.44 5.23
N LEU A 53 -44.20 3.36 4.63
CA LEU A 53 -44.94 3.41 3.37
C LEU A 53 -46.25 4.19 3.49
N ARG A 54 -47.04 3.96 4.54
CA ARG A 54 -48.29 4.70 4.80
C ARG A 54 -48.02 6.18 5.05
N LEU A 55 -46.96 6.50 5.79
CA LEU A 55 -46.55 7.86 6.10
C LEU A 55 -46.03 8.57 4.84
N SER A 56 -45.24 7.88 4.01
CA SER A 56 -44.82 8.37 2.69
C SER A 56 -46.03 8.66 1.82
N LYS A 57 -46.95 7.69 1.66
CA LYS A 57 -48.19 7.89 0.88
C LYS A 57 -49.03 9.04 1.41
N TYR A 58 -49.13 9.19 2.72
CA TYR A 58 -49.84 10.31 3.34
C TYR A 58 -49.15 11.64 3.05
N ILE A 59 -47.83 11.71 3.25
CA ILE A 59 -47.01 12.88 2.94
C ILE A 59 -47.13 13.23 1.45
N ASP A 60 -47.03 12.26 0.55
CA ASP A 60 -47.20 12.45 -0.90
C ASP A 60 -48.62 12.93 -1.25
N SER A 61 -49.65 12.47 -0.50
CA SER A 61 -51.04 12.91 -0.68
C SER A 61 -51.34 14.29 -0.10
N VAL A 62 -50.60 14.73 0.92
CA VAL A 62 -50.71 16.05 1.56
C VAL A 62 -49.86 17.09 0.83
N ILE A 63 -48.71 16.68 0.31
CA ILE A 63 -47.83 17.44 -0.57
C ILE A 63 -48.29 17.23 -2.02
N GLN A 64 -49.57 17.50 -2.30
CA GLN A 64 -49.98 17.57 -3.71
C GLN A 64 -49.34 18.81 -4.35
N PRO A 65 -48.83 18.71 -5.60
CA PRO A 65 -48.20 19.84 -6.31
C PRO A 65 -49.15 21.02 -6.55
N ASN A 66 -50.46 20.84 -6.34
CA ASN A 66 -51.50 21.83 -6.64
C ASN A 66 -52.13 22.49 -5.39
N GLY A 67 -51.67 22.16 -4.18
CA GLY A 67 -52.06 22.87 -2.95
C GLY A 67 -51.05 23.98 -2.64
N GLY A 68 -51.42 25.24 -2.85
CA GLY A 68 -50.54 26.42 -2.99
C GLY A 68 -49.57 26.82 -1.86
N LYS A 69 -49.23 25.94 -0.90
CA LYS A 69 -48.15 26.15 0.05
C LYS A 69 -47.34 24.86 0.27
N ILE A 70 -46.36 24.64 -0.61
CA ILE A 70 -45.31 23.64 -0.39
C ILE A 70 -44.65 23.93 0.97
N PRO A 71 -44.54 22.95 1.89
CA PRO A 71 -43.90 23.15 3.18
C PRO A 71 -42.50 23.72 3.01
N HIS A 72 -42.16 24.78 3.76
CA HIS A 72 -40.88 25.48 3.65
C HIS A 72 -39.67 24.54 3.82
N LEU A 73 -39.82 23.50 4.65
CA LEU A 73 -38.80 22.49 4.89
C LEU A 73 -38.55 21.61 3.66
N LEU A 74 -39.60 21.26 2.90
CA LEU A 74 -39.45 20.56 1.62
C LEU A 74 -38.76 21.47 0.61
N ASN A 75 -39.18 22.74 0.53
CA ASN A 75 -38.55 23.73 -0.34
C ASN A 75 -37.05 23.92 -0.01
N LEU A 76 -36.64 23.81 1.25
CA LEU A 76 -35.23 23.87 1.65
C LEU A 76 -34.44 22.61 1.28
N VAL A 77 -35.08 21.44 1.29
CA VAL A 77 -34.45 20.15 0.94
C VAL A 77 -34.41 19.92 -0.57
N THR A 78 -35.42 20.38 -1.32
CA THR A 78 -35.52 20.19 -2.77
C THR A 78 -35.00 21.36 -3.60
N LYS A 79 -34.74 22.53 -2.98
CA LYS A 79 -34.04 23.62 -3.68
C LYS A 79 -32.64 23.14 -4.09
N PRO A 80 -32.25 23.29 -5.37
CA PRO A 80 -30.91 22.95 -5.82
C PRO A 80 -29.89 23.83 -5.09
N ASN A 81 -29.25 23.25 -4.08
CA ASN A 81 -28.21 23.91 -3.32
C ASN A 81 -26.88 23.67 -4.05
N VAL A 82 -26.46 24.66 -4.84
CA VAL A 82 -25.24 24.60 -5.65
C VAL A 82 -24.01 24.16 -4.85
N LYS A 83 -23.95 24.48 -3.54
CA LYS A 83 -22.87 24.01 -2.65
C LYS A 83 -22.98 22.52 -2.36
N GLN A 84 -24.19 22.02 -2.06
CA GLN A 84 -24.44 20.60 -1.81
C GLN A 84 -24.23 19.75 -3.07
N ASP A 85 -24.68 20.22 -4.23
CA ASP A 85 -24.47 19.54 -5.52
C ASP A 85 -22.98 19.49 -5.89
N ARG A 86 -22.22 20.55 -5.60
CA ARG A 86 -20.77 20.58 -5.80
C ARG A 86 -20.06 19.60 -4.87
N LEU A 87 -20.47 19.53 -3.60
CA LEU A 87 -19.93 18.56 -2.64
C LEU A 87 -20.29 17.13 -3.02
N MET A 88 -21.52 16.86 -3.47
CA MET A 88 -21.93 15.55 -3.96
C MET A 88 -21.14 15.14 -5.20
N ARG A 89 -20.94 16.05 -6.17
CA ARG A 89 -20.07 15.77 -7.33
C ARG A 89 -18.63 15.49 -6.92
N GLN A 90 -18.06 16.27 -6.00
CA GLN A 90 -16.71 16.02 -5.48
C GLN A 90 -16.63 14.66 -4.78
N LEU A 91 -17.63 14.31 -3.97
CA LEU A 91 -17.70 13.02 -3.29
C LEU A 91 -17.78 11.87 -4.30
N THR A 92 -18.62 12.00 -5.33
CA THR A 92 -18.74 11.00 -6.41
C THR A 92 -17.43 10.84 -7.17
N VAL A 93 -16.73 11.92 -7.51
CA VAL A 93 -15.42 11.85 -8.17
C VAL A 93 -14.38 11.19 -7.26
N CYS A 94 -14.35 11.52 -5.98
CA CYS A 94 -13.46 10.89 -5.00
C CYS A 94 -13.76 9.39 -4.83
N LEU A 95 -15.04 9.00 -4.73
CA LEU A 95 -15.47 7.61 -4.63
C LEU A 95 -15.09 6.83 -5.89
N ASN A 96 -15.32 7.36 -7.09
CA ASN A 96 -14.94 6.71 -8.33
C ASN A 96 -13.42 6.57 -8.45
N LYS A 97 -12.65 7.57 -8.02
CA LYS A 97 -11.19 7.48 -7.95
C LYS A 97 -10.75 6.38 -6.98
N PHE A 98 -11.38 6.28 -5.81
CA PHE A 98 -11.09 5.23 -4.83
C PHE A 98 -11.43 3.84 -5.38
N ILE A 99 -12.60 3.67 -6.00
CA ILE A 99 -13.02 2.42 -6.65
C ILE A 99 -12.00 2.00 -7.71
N PHE A 100 -11.58 2.91 -8.58
CA PHE A 100 -10.56 2.63 -9.60
C PHE A 100 -9.23 2.19 -8.98
N ILE A 101 -8.80 2.84 -7.88
CA ILE A 101 -7.57 2.47 -7.16
C ILE A 101 -7.68 1.04 -6.61
N VAL A 102 -8.79 0.72 -5.95
CA VAL A 102 -9.03 -0.61 -5.36
C VAL A 102 -9.08 -1.69 -6.43
N GLN A 103 -9.74 -1.42 -7.56
CA GLN A 103 -9.80 -2.34 -8.70
C GLN A 103 -8.41 -2.61 -9.29
N ASN A 104 -7.57 -1.59 -9.41
CA ASN A 104 -6.21 -1.76 -9.92
C ASN A 104 -5.32 -2.53 -8.94
N GLU A 105 -5.45 -2.29 -7.62
CA GLU A 105 -4.74 -3.10 -6.61
C GLU A 105 -5.15 -4.57 -6.62
N LEU A 106 -6.44 -4.84 -6.79
CA LEU A 106 -6.96 -6.20 -6.88
C LEU A 106 -6.36 -6.92 -8.09
N SER A 107 -6.39 -6.29 -9.27
CA SER A 107 -5.79 -6.83 -10.50
C SER A 107 -4.28 -7.13 -10.36
N ASP A 108 -3.53 -6.22 -9.75
CA ASP A 108 -2.10 -6.44 -9.48
C ASP A 108 -1.86 -7.56 -8.46
N ALA A 109 -2.69 -7.67 -7.43
CA ALA A 109 -2.62 -8.74 -6.44
C ALA A 109 -2.93 -10.11 -7.06
N GLU A 110 -3.94 -10.19 -7.92
CA GLU A 110 -4.31 -11.41 -8.67
C GLU A 110 -3.18 -11.86 -9.61
N LYS A 111 -2.52 -10.94 -10.31
CA LYS A 111 -1.35 -11.26 -11.15
C LYS A 111 -0.20 -11.84 -10.33
N ARG A 112 0.08 -11.30 -9.14
CA ARG A 112 1.11 -11.86 -8.25
C ARG A 112 0.73 -13.24 -7.72
N ALA A 113 -0.52 -13.42 -7.32
CA ALA A 113 -1.02 -14.71 -6.83
C ALA A 113 -0.92 -15.79 -7.92
N THR A 114 -1.37 -15.50 -9.15
CA THR A 114 -1.29 -16.43 -10.28
C THR A 114 0.16 -16.78 -10.66
N GLN A 115 1.09 -15.83 -10.59
CA GLN A 115 2.50 -16.11 -10.83
C GLN A 115 3.10 -17.03 -9.75
N SER A 116 2.83 -16.76 -8.48
CA SER A 116 3.27 -17.62 -7.37
C SER A 116 2.67 -19.03 -7.48
N GLN A 117 1.39 -19.13 -7.87
CA GLN A 117 0.73 -20.42 -8.08
C GLN A 117 1.40 -21.22 -9.20
N LYS A 118 1.73 -20.58 -10.33
CA LYS A 118 2.46 -21.23 -11.42
C LYS A 118 3.83 -21.74 -10.97
N ARG A 119 4.52 -20.99 -10.11
CA ARG A 119 5.81 -21.42 -9.53
C ARG A 119 5.63 -22.61 -8.59
N LEU A 120 4.60 -22.60 -7.74
CA LEU A 120 4.28 -23.71 -6.86
C LEU A 120 3.96 -24.99 -7.65
N THR A 121 3.14 -24.91 -8.69
CA THR A 121 2.83 -26.07 -9.54
C THR A 121 4.08 -26.64 -10.23
N ARG A 122 5.00 -25.77 -10.67
CA ARG A 122 6.29 -26.24 -11.24
C ARG A 122 7.13 -26.96 -10.20
N LEU A 123 7.30 -26.35 -9.03
CA LEU A 123 8.02 -26.94 -7.91
C LEU A 123 7.42 -28.30 -7.52
N GLN A 124 6.09 -28.41 -7.50
CA GLN A 124 5.40 -29.68 -7.25
C GLN A 124 5.73 -30.74 -8.32
N MET A 125 5.77 -30.38 -9.60
CA MET A 125 6.18 -31.31 -10.66
C MET A 125 7.65 -31.75 -10.52
N ASP A 126 8.54 -30.84 -10.13
CA ASP A 126 9.95 -31.15 -9.89
C ASP A 126 10.12 -32.11 -8.71
N TYR A 127 9.39 -31.88 -7.61
CA TYR A 127 9.35 -32.81 -6.47
C TYR A 127 8.83 -34.19 -6.86
N GLN A 128 7.76 -34.28 -7.65
CA GLN A 128 7.25 -35.55 -8.14
C GLN A 128 8.28 -36.28 -9.02
N THR A 129 9.01 -35.54 -9.84
CA THR A 129 10.10 -36.10 -10.66
C THR A 129 11.23 -36.64 -9.78
N LEU A 130 11.64 -35.90 -8.75
CA LEU A 130 12.68 -36.33 -7.81
C LEU A 130 12.24 -37.58 -7.02
N ILE A 131 10.98 -37.64 -6.60
CA ILE A 131 10.42 -38.83 -5.93
C ILE A 131 10.52 -40.04 -6.85
N SER A 132 10.12 -39.92 -8.12
CA SER A 132 10.23 -41.01 -9.10
C SER A 132 11.68 -41.45 -9.33
N VAL A 133 12.61 -40.51 -9.46
CA VAL A 133 14.04 -40.84 -9.65
C VAL A 133 14.61 -41.53 -8.42
N THR A 134 14.23 -41.08 -7.23
CA THR A 134 14.68 -41.69 -5.98
C THR A 134 14.16 -43.12 -5.83
N ALA A 135 12.91 -43.38 -6.24
CA ALA A 135 12.36 -44.73 -6.30
C ALA A 135 13.13 -45.62 -7.29
N ASP A 136 13.41 -45.12 -8.50
CA ASP A 136 14.18 -45.86 -9.52
C ASP A 136 15.60 -46.21 -9.00
N ILE A 137 16.25 -45.30 -8.25
CA ILE A 137 17.57 -45.54 -7.63
C ILE A 137 17.45 -46.59 -6.51
N LEU A 138 16.41 -46.49 -5.67
CA LEU A 138 16.19 -47.44 -4.58
C LEU A 138 15.99 -48.87 -5.13
N ASP A 139 15.21 -49.03 -6.19
CA ASP A 139 14.97 -50.31 -6.86
C ASP A 139 16.26 -50.87 -7.50
N ALA A 140 17.10 -50.00 -8.08
CA ALA A 140 18.38 -50.37 -8.64
C ALA A 140 19.39 -50.83 -7.56
N LEU A 141 19.40 -50.15 -6.42
CA LEU A 141 20.20 -50.52 -5.24
C LEU A 141 19.72 -51.86 -4.66
N GLU A 142 18.41 -52.04 -4.49
CA GLU A 142 17.83 -53.29 -4.00
C GLU A 142 18.14 -54.47 -4.94
N SER A 143 18.11 -54.23 -6.26
CA SER A 143 18.46 -55.24 -7.26
C SER A 143 19.94 -55.64 -7.20
N THR A 144 20.83 -54.67 -6.94
CA THR A 144 22.26 -54.92 -6.73
C THR A 144 22.50 -55.70 -5.44
N LEU A 145 21.77 -55.37 -4.37
CA LEU A 145 21.84 -56.08 -3.09
C LEU A 145 21.38 -57.55 -3.22
N LYS A 146 20.41 -57.82 -4.11
CA LYS A 146 19.93 -59.16 -4.47
C LYS A 146 20.84 -59.90 -5.45
N GLY A 147 21.99 -59.33 -5.83
CA GLY A 147 22.99 -59.97 -6.69
C GLY A 147 22.69 -59.91 -8.20
N LYS A 148 21.73 -59.09 -8.65
CA LYS A 148 21.49 -58.85 -10.08
C LYS A 148 22.46 -57.79 -10.59
N SER A 149 23.10 -58.01 -11.74
CA SER A 149 24.00 -57.02 -12.33
C SER A 149 23.23 -55.77 -12.74
N LEU A 150 23.79 -54.60 -12.44
CA LEU A 150 23.20 -53.31 -12.79
C LEU A 150 23.17 -53.18 -14.33
N ASP A 151 21.99 -53.21 -14.92
CA ASP A 151 21.84 -53.01 -16.36
C ASP A 151 22.13 -51.53 -16.71
N SER A 152 23.03 -51.31 -17.68
CA SER A 152 23.43 -49.98 -18.15
C SER A 152 22.22 -49.17 -18.63
N SER A 153 21.16 -49.84 -19.11
CA SER A 153 19.93 -49.20 -19.56
C SER A 153 19.15 -48.49 -18.44
N VAL A 154 19.23 -48.98 -17.20
CA VAL A 154 18.54 -48.40 -16.03
C VAL A 154 19.23 -47.10 -15.59
N MET A 155 20.56 -47.11 -15.51
CA MET A 155 21.34 -45.91 -15.20
C MET A 155 21.20 -44.84 -16.28
N GLN A 156 21.14 -45.22 -17.56
CA GLN A 156 20.88 -44.26 -18.63
C GLN A 156 19.46 -43.67 -18.56
N LYS A 157 18.45 -44.44 -18.15
CA LYS A 157 17.08 -43.94 -17.92
C LYS A 157 17.00 -42.98 -16.72
N ILE A 158 17.68 -43.31 -15.62
CA ILE A 158 17.77 -42.44 -14.43
C ILE A 158 18.50 -41.14 -14.78
N TYR A 159 19.67 -41.25 -15.43
CA TYR A 159 20.47 -40.12 -15.85
C TYR A 159 19.72 -39.22 -16.83
N SER A 160 19.06 -39.80 -17.84
CA SER A 160 18.26 -39.02 -18.78
C SER A 160 17.10 -38.32 -18.09
N ARG A 161 16.34 -38.96 -17.19
CA ARG A 161 15.24 -38.29 -16.46
C ARG A 161 15.74 -37.15 -15.57
N LEU A 162 16.85 -37.35 -14.86
CA LEU A 162 17.47 -36.34 -14.00
C LEU A 162 18.02 -35.16 -14.82
N VAL A 163 18.67 -35.44 -15.95
CA VAL A 163 19.23 -34.43 -16.85
C VAL A 163 18.14 -33.69 -17.61
N HIS A 164 17.04 -34.34 -18.01
CA HIS A 164 15.90 -33.67 -18.64
C HIS A 164 15.11 -32.81 -17.63
N SER A 165 15.03 -33.24 -16.37
CA SER A 165 14.56 -32.43 -15.25
C SER A 165 15.45 -31.17 -15.07
N GLN A 166 16.77 -31.33 -15.03
CA GLN A 166 17.71 -30.22 -14.92
C GLN A 166 17.80 -29.35 -16.18
N ASN A 167 17.64 -29.89 -17.38
CA ASN A 167 17.69 -29.11 -18.63
C ASN A 167 16.42 -28.30 -18.84
N ASN A 168 15.28 -28.73 -18.31
CA ASN A 168 14.11 -27.87 -18.18
C ASN A 168 14.35 -26.72 -17.18
N VAL A 169 15.28 -26.88 -16.24
CA VAL A 169 15.78 -25.80 -15.37
C VAL A 169 16.83 -24.95 -16.11
N SER A 170 17.78 -25.54 -16.85
CA SER A 170 18.94 -24.85 -17.47
C SER A 170 18.63 -24.17 -18.82
N LEU A 171 17.77 -24.73 -19.66
CA LEU A 171 17.25 -24.03 -20.86
C LEU A 171 16.23 -22.94 -20.46
N ARG A 172 15.64 -23.04 -19.27
CA ARG A 172 14.87 -21.95 -18.65
C ARG A 172 15.72 -21.02 -17.81
N VAL A 173 16.95 -21.37 -17.44
CA VAL A 173 17.91 -20.38 -16.93
C VAL A 173 18.16 -19.36 -18.05
N ASN A 174 18.23 -19.73 -19.33
CA ASN A 174 18.40 -18.70 -20.38
C ASN A 174 17.10 -18.05 -20.89
N HIS A 175 15.94 -18.69 -20.76
CA HIS A 175 14.64 -18.08 -21.14
C HIS A 175 13.76 -17.59 -19.96
N GLN A 176 14.18 -17.81 -18.71
CA GLN A 176 13.56 -17.31 -17.48
C GLN A 176 14.57 -16.59 -16.55
N ASN A 177 15.90 -16.72 -16.71
CA ASN A 177 16.84 -15.80 -16.05
C ASN A 177 17.04 -14.47 -16.79
N SER A 178 16.25 -14.17 -17.82
CA SER A 178 16.03 -12.77 -18.18
C SER A 178 15.12 -12.05 -17.17
N GLN A 179 14.56 -12.76 -16.17
CA GLN A 179 13.72 -12.16 -15.11
C GLN A 179 14.00 -12.68 -13.68
N PHE A 180 14.91 -13.64 -13.50
CA PHE A 180 15.21 -14.20 -12.19
C PHE A 180 16.71 -14.52 -12.08
N ASN A 181 17.54 -13.50 -11.80
CA ASN A 181 18.86 -13.64 -11.14
C ASN A 181 19.43 -12.26 -10.77
N LYS A 182 19.13 -11.74 -9.58
CA LYS A 182 20.09 -11.00 -8.74
C LYS A 182 19.76 -11.21 -7.26
N THR A 183 19.97 -12.44 -6.83
CA THR A 183 20.38 -12.83 -5.49
C THR A 183 21.11 -14.16 -5.77
N SER A 184 22.43 -14.25 -5.67
CA SER A 184 23.21 -14.03 -4.45
C SER A 184 24.71 -13.89 -4.72
N ASN A 185 25.43 -13.54 -3.64
CA ASN A 185 26.84 -13.77 -3.34
C ASN A 185 27.86 -12.74 -3.83
N ASN A 186 28.11 -11.74 -2.99
CA ASN A 186 29.48 -11.41 -2.59
C ASN A 186 29.56 -11.47 -1.07
N THR A 187 30.17 -12.54 -0.59
CA THR A 187 30.68 -12.71 0.76
C THR A 187 31.82 -11.70 0.97
N PHE A 188 31.64 -10.75 1.87
CA PHE A 188 32.73 -10.14 2.63
C PHE A 188 32.26 -9.98 4.07
N GLY A 189 33.04 -10.57 4.97
CA GLY A 189 32.68 -10.86 6.35
C GLY A 189 32.48 -9.62 7.23
N CYS A 190 31.73 -9.82 8.30
CA CYS A 190 31.85 -8.98 9.47
C CYS A 190 31.87 -9.90 10.68
N GLU A 191 33.06 -10.00 11.26
CA GLU A 191 33.38 -10.68 12.50
C GLU A 191 32.47 -10.16 13.61
N THR A 192 31.74 -11.06 14.25
CA THR A 192 31.17 -10.85 15.58
C THR A 192 32.31 -10.89 16.58
N LYS A 193 32.80 -9.73 17.03
CA LYS A 193 33.52 -9.62 18.29
C LYS A 193 32.54 -9.27 19.40
N GLU A 194 32.32 -10.26 20.26
CA GLU A 194 31.85 -10.11 21.63
C GLU A 194 32.66 -9.02 22.33
N ILE A 195 31.99 -8.06 22.97
CA ILE A 195 32.57 -7.31 24.08
C ILE A 195 31.57 -7.32 25.24
N LEU A 196 32.02 -8.10 26.23
CA LEU A 196 31.71 -8.25 27.64
C LEU A 196 31.07 -7.07 28.39
N PHE A 197 30.25 -7.45 29.38
CA PHE A 197 29.74 -6.67 30.50
C PHE A 197 30.83 -6.18 31.49
N GLY A 198 30.52 -5.10 32.20
CA GLY A 198 31.14 -4.62 33.47
C GLY A 198 30.75 -3.14 33.71
N GLU A 199 29.78 -2.82 34.59
CA GLU A 199 29.92 -2.38 36.01
C GLU A 199 30.71 -1.05 36.17
N GLU A 200 30.33 0.01 36.90
CA GLU A 200 29.42 0.23 38.05
C GLU A 200 29.18 1.75 38.34
N LYS A 201 27.96 2.13 38.79
CA LYS A 201 27.58 3.09 39.91
C LYS A 201 27.81 4.64 39.86
N PRO A 202 27.27 5.48 40.81
CA PRO A 202 25.92 6.08 40.75
C PRO A 202 25.82 7.61 41.09
N GLU A 203 24.62 8.18 40.90
CA GLU A 203 24.01 9.37 41.56
C GLU A 203 24.69 10.76 41.60
N THR A 204 23.95 11.80 41.16
CA THR A 204 23.46 12.88 42.05
C THR A 204 22.50 13.87 41.33
N ASN A 205 21.50 14.31 42.08
CA ASN A 205 20.38 15.20 41.70
C ASN A 205 20.79 16.64 41.39
N GLY A 206 20.05 17.29 40.47
CA GLY A 206 20.06 18.75 40.29
C GLY A 206 18.97 19.25 39.34
N ASN A 207 17.84 19.70 39.89
CA ASN A 207 16.69 20.30 39.20
C ASN A 207 17.03 21.56 38.39
N LYS A 208 16.52 21.68 37.15
CA LYS A 208 16.00 22.92 36.51
C LYS A 208 15.20 22.60 35.21
N PRO A 209 14.26 23.48 34.79
CA PRO A 209 13.09 23.09 33.95
C PRO A 209 13.19 23.37 32.43
N ASN A 210 12.54 22.48 31.65
CA ASN A 210 12.00 22.53 30.27
C ASN A 210 12.94 22.84 29.07
N PRO A 211 12.86 22.07 27.95
CA PRO A 211 11.85 22.30 26.88
C PRO A 211 11.34 20.98 26.20
N PRO A 212 10.46 21.03 25.16
CA PRO A 212 9.44 20.02 24.92
C PRO A 212 9.98 18.67 24.44
N VAL A 213 9.40 17.63 25.04
CA VAL A 213 9.47 16.19 24.74
C VAL A 213 9.97 15.90 23.31
N GLY A 214 11.28 15.71 23.20
CA GLY A 214 11.89 15.03 22.08
C GLY A 214 11.37 13.60 22.02
N LEU A 215 10.92 13.19 20.84
CA LEU A 215 10.53 11.82 20.56
C LEU A 215 11.73 10.90 20.81
N TYR A 216 11.72 10.24 21.97
CA TYR A 216 12.43 8.99 22.17
C TYR A 216 11.88 8.00 21.14
N TRP A 217 12.76 7.48 20.29
CA TRP A 217 12.43 6.36 19.40
C TRP A 217 12.22 5.13 20.27
N ASN A 218 11.01 4.98 20.80
CA ASN A 218 10.63 3.83 21.58
C ASN A 218 10.48 2.65 20.62
N GLU A 219 11.35 1.66 20.78
CA GLU A 219 11.21 0.32 20.23
C GLU A 219 9.94 -0.32 20.79
N ASN A 220 8.80 -0.07 20.15
CA ASN A 220 7.61 -0.95 20.09
C ASN A 220 6.38 -0.14 19.70
N THR A 221 6.21 0.11 18.41
CA THR A 221 4.86 0.18 17.83
C THR A 221 4.98 -0.15 16.34
N SER A 222 4.02 -0.90 15.82
CA SER A 222 3.72 -1.00 14.39
C SER A 222 3.20 0.35 13.86
N ALA A 223 3.95 1.43 14.08
CA ALA A 223 3.58 2.77 13.69
C ALA A 223 3.54 2.83 12.16
N ARG A 224 2.35 3.10 11.62
CA ARG A 224 2.19 3.45 10.21
C ARG A 224 3.01 4.71 9.96
N LEU A 225 3.83 4.71 8.91
CA LEU A 225 4.57 5.90 8.52
C LEU A 225 3.57 7.01 8.18
N PHE A 226 3.76 8.20 8.76
CA PHE A 226 2.90 9.36 8.50
C PHE A 226 2.82 9.66 7.01
N GLU A 227 1.64 9.96 6.47
CA GLU A 227 1.48 10.21 5.05
C GLU A 227 2.22 11.49 4.63
N LEU A 228 2.86 11.46 3.46
CA LEU A 228 3.55 12.63 2.93
C LEU A 228 2.60 13.47 2.08
N ASN A 229 2.69 14.78 2.23
CA ASN A 229 2.08 15.71 1.28
C ASN A 229 3.07 15.94 0.12
N TYR A 230 2.88 15.18 -0.96
CA TYR A 230 3.77 15.20 -2.13
C TYR A 230 3.74 16.54 -2.87
N GLU A 231 2.58 17.19 -2.96
CA GLU A 231 2.43 18.53 -3.55
C GLU A 231 3.25 19.56 -2.78
N LYS A 232 3.15 19.55 -1.46
CA LYS A 232 3.94 20.44 -0.61
C LYS A 232 5.44 20.17 -0.76
N ILE A 233 5.86 18.91 -0.85
CA ILE A 233 7.27 18.55 -1.08
C ILE A 233 7.77 19.11 -2.41
N LYS A 234 6.97 18.98 -3.49
CA LYS A 234 7.28 19.49 -4.82
C LYS A 234 7.32 21.01 -4.87
N GLU A 235 6.48 21.71 -4.13
CA GLU A 235 6.52 23.18 -4.03
C GLU A 235 7.69 23.67 -3.15
N ASP A 236 7.87 23.10 -1.96
CA ASP A 236 8.89 23.53 -1.01
C ASP A 236 10.31 23.35 -1.58
N ILE A 237 10.54 22.28 -2.38
CA ILE A 237 11.88 22.01 -2.94
C ILE A 237 12.32 23.06 -3.96
N LYS A 238 11.38 23.78 -4.59
CA LYS A 238 11.67 24.87 -5.54
C LYS A 238 12.34 26.06 -4.86
N ILE A 239 11.99 26.34 -3.60
CA ILE A 239 12.35 27.57 -2.89
C ILE A 239 13.42 27.31 -1.81
N MET A 240 13.54 26.07 -1.32
CA MET A 240 14.45 25.76 -0.22
C MET A 240 15.94 25.84 -0.60
N SER A 241 16.80 26.08 0.41
CA SER A 241 18.25 26.07 0.24
C SER A 241 18.81 24.68 -0.08
N ASP A 242 19.97 24.62 -0.72
CA ASP A 242 20.58 23.34 -1.14
C ASP A 242 20.85 22.38 0.04
N ARG A 243 21.18 22.92 1.22
CA ARG A 243 21.31 22.12 2.44
C ARG A 243 19.98 21.46 2.85
N LYS A 244 18.86 22.19 2.76
CA LYS A 244 17.52 21.64 3.03
C LYS A 244 17.11 20.60 1.97
N LYS A 245 17.44 20.82 0.69
CA LYS A 245 17.25 19.80 -0.37
C LYS A 245 17.96 18.50 -0.03
N CYS A 246 19.21 18.58 0.45
CA CYS A 246 19.96 17.40 0.88
C CYS A 246 19.23 16.65 2.01
N TYR A 247 18.75 17.36 3.04
CA TYR A 247 18.00 16.73 4.13
C TYR A 247 16.69 16.09 3.67
N LEU A 248 15.95 16.74 2.77
CA LEU A 248 14.74 16.20 2.20
C LEU A 248 15.01 14.91 1.40
N LEU A 249 15.96 14.95 0.46
CA LEU A 249 16.35 13.79 -0.36
C LEU A 249 16.85 12.64 0.51
N GLN A 250 17.63 12.96 1.54
CA GLN A 250 18.09 11.99 2.53
C GLN A 250 16.94 11.38 3.33
N ALA A 251 15.97 12.17 3.76
CA ALA A 251 14.79 11.70 4.47
C ALA A 251 13.92 10.79 3.58
N LEU A 252 13.70 11.15 2.32
CA LEU A 252 13.00 10.32 1.34
C LEU A 252 13.71 8.99 1.12
N ARG A 253 15.05 9.01 0.99
CA ARG A 253 15.88 7.80 0.88
C ARG A 253 15.82 6.94 2.13
N TRP A 254 15.88 7.54 3.32
CA TRP A 254 15.77 6.81 4.59
C TRP A 254 14.41 6.18 4.78
N ARG A 255 13.35 6.87 4.35
CA ARG A 255 12.01 6.29 4.34
C ARG A 255 11.91 5.02 3.50
N LEU A 256 12.76 4.84 2.48
CA LEU A 256 12.89 3.56 1.76
C LEU A 256 13.87 2.59 2.44
N THR A 257 15.03 3.06 2.88
CA THR A 257 16.15 2.18 3.27
C THR A 257 16.17 1.79 4.74
N LYS A 258 15.54 2.57 5.64
CA LYS A 258 15.51 2.35 7.09
C LYS A 258 14.16 1.83 7.61
N SER A 259 13.13 1.82 6.78
CA SER A 259 11.82 1.24 7.10
C SER A 259 11.83 -0.29 7.08
N LYS A 260 10.90 -0.91 7.80
CA LYS A 260 10.65 -2.37 7.75
C LYS A 260 10.27 -2.81 6.33
N VAL A 261 10.50 -4.07 5.98
CA VAL A 261 10.27 -4.61 4.63
C VAL A 261 8.83 -4.32 4.13
N SER A 262 7.82 -4.56 4.96
CA SER A 262 6.41 -4.28 4.63
C SER A 262 6.12 -2.78 4.42
N GLN A 263 6.72 -1.92 5.25
CA GLN A 263 6.56 -0.47 5.17
C GLN A 263 7.28 0.13 3.94
N ARG A 264 8.42 -0.46 3.55
CA ARG A 264 9.20 -0.04 2.38
C ARG A 264 8.39 -0.15 1.09
N GLU A 265 7.72 -1.28 0.88
CA GLU A 265 6.85 -1.50 -0.28
C GLU A 265 5.69 -0.50 -0.32
N HIS A 266 5.07 -0.22 0.85
CA HIS A 266 4.01 0.78 0.94
C HIS A 266 4.52 2.20 0.65
N CYS A 267 5.71 2.57 1.14
CA CYS A 267 6.33 3.87 0.85
C CYS A 267 6.63 4.04 -0.63
N LEU A 268 7.26 3.03 -1.24
CA LEU A 268 7.56 3.04 -2.66
C LEU A 268 6.27 3.13 -3.49
N THR A 269 5.25 2.36 -3.13
CA THR A 269 3.94 2.43 -3.78
C THR A 269 3.36 3.84 -3.71
N SER A 270 3.48 4.51 -2.56
CA SER A 270 3.00 5.88 -2.39
C SER A 270 3.83 6.89 -3.21
N PHE A 271 5.14 6.69 -3.34
CA PHE A 271 6.01 7.51 -4.20
C PHE A 271 5.62 7.40 -5.68
N VAL A 272 5.41 6.17 -6.16
CA VAL A 272 5.04 5.90 -7.54
C VAL A 272 3.63 6.44 -7.84
N ARG A 273 2.68 6.26 -6.93
CA ARG A 273 1.29 6.75 -7.09
C ARG A 273 1.17 8.25 -7.21
N ASN A 274 2.01 8.99 -6.50
CA ASN A 274 2.01 10.45 -6.50
C ASN A 274 3.05 11.04 -7.46
N ASP A 275 3.61 10.19 -8.33
CA ASP A 275 4.66 10.54 -9.29
C ASP A 275 5.71 11.49 -8.70
N ILE A 276 6.42 11.02 -7.67
CA ILE A 276 7.30 11.87 -6.84
C ILE A 276 8.39 12.59 -7.65
N LEU A 277 8.80 12.05 -8.80
CA LEU A 277 9.79 12.62 -9.71
C LEU A 277 9.17 13.26 -10.96
N ASP A 278 7.83 13.31 -11.06
CA ASP A 278 7.09 13.90 -12.18
C ASP A 278 7.43 13.24 -13.54
N LEU A 279 7.65 11.91 -13.55
CA LEU A 279 8.08 11.18 -14.76
C LEU A 279 6.99 11.08 -15.83
N THR A 280 5.72 11.22 -15.45
CA THR A 280 4.58 11.13 -16.37
C THR A 280 4.29 12.44 -17.08
N THR A 281 4.75 13.57 -16.54
CA THR A 281 4.51 14.91 -17.11
C THR A 281 5.64 15.39 -18.01
N ILE A 282 6.82 14.76 -17.93
CA ILE A 282 8.00 15.10 -18.74
C ILE A 282 7.89 14.45 -20.12
N GLY A 283 7.75 15.26 -21.17
CA GLY A 283 7.73 14.80 -22.57
C GLY A 283 9.09 14.87 -23.27
N SER A 284 10.00 15.71 -22.78
CA SER A 284 11.34 15.92 -23.35
C SER A 284 12.36 16.30 -22.28
N ILE A 285 13.66 16.16 -22.58
CA ILE A 285 14.78 16.61 -21.73
C ILE A 285 14.67 18.10 -21.37
N LYS A 286 14.07 18.92 -22.26
CA LYS A 286 13.82 20.35 -22.05
C LYS A 286 12.78 20.63 -20.97
N ASP A 287 11.84 19.71 -20.76
CA ASP A 287 10.79 19.84 -19.74
C ASP A 287 11.32 19.53 -18.33
N VAL A 288 12.53 18.98 -18.23
CA VAL A 288 13.19 18.71 -16.94
C VAL A 288 13.79 20.01 -16.40
N ASP A 289 12.92 20.81 -15.80
CA ASP A 289 13.24 22.04 -15.09
C ASP A 289 12.69 22.02 -13.65
N ILE A 290 13.02 23.07 -12.89
CA ILE A 290 12.57 23.21 -11.50
C ILE A 290 11.04 23.41 -11.38
N LYS A 291 10.34 23.80 -12.45
CA LYS A 291 8.91 24.09 -12.41
C LYS A 291 8.07 22.83 -12.59
N HIS A 292 8.44 22.01 -13.58
CA HIS A 292 7.68 20.84 -14.01
C HIS A 292 8.15 19.54 -13.33
N ALA A 293 9.44 19.42 -13.00
CA ALA A 293 10.02 18.23 -12.38
C ALA A 293 11.00 18.59 -11.25
N PRO A 294 10.53 19.28 -10.20
CA PRO A 294 11.39 19.91 -9.19
C PRO A 294 12.34 18.94 -8.46
N LEU A 295 11.88 17.72 -8.15
CA LEU A 295 12.76 16.70 -7.55
C LEU A 295 13.74 16.13 -8.56
N LEU A 296 13.29 15.78 -9.77
CA LEU A 296 14.17 15.23 -10.79
C LEU A 296 15.25 16.24 -11.21
N TYR A 297 14.89 17.53 -11.24
CA TYR A 297 15.82 18.63 -11.53
C TYR A 297 17.00 18.70 -10.56
N CYS A 298 16.91 18.10 -9.36
CA CYS A 298 18.05 17.97 -8.45
C CYS A 298 19.24 17.22 -9.06
N LEU A 299 19.02 16.40 -10.10
CA LEU A 299 20.07 15.80 -10.93
C LEU A 299 20.97 16.85 -11.58
N LYS A 300 20.38 17.94 -12.07
CA LYS A 300 21.06 19.02 -12.79
C LYS A 300 21.50 20.16 -11.86
N SER A 301 21.46 19.97 -10.54
CA SER A 301 21.81 21.00 -9.58
C SER A 301 23.29 21.40 -9.67
N LYS A 302 23.60 22.69 -9.55
CA LYS A 302 24.98 23.18 -9.47
C LYS A 302 25.70 22.67 -8.20
N HIS A 303 24.96 22.44 -7.12
CA HIS A 303 25.52 22.02 -5.85
C HIS A 303 25.82 20.51 -5.81
N HIS A 304 27.10 20.13 -5.72
CA HIS A 304 27.54 18.73 -5.79
C HIS A 304 26.83 17.81 -4.79
N ARG A 305 26.67 18.23 -3.52
CA ARG A 305 25.93 17.41 -2.53
C ARG A 305 24.49 17.14 -2.92
N VAL A 306 23.77 18.09 -3.52
CA VAL A 306 22.37 17.87 -3.92
C VAL A 306 22.30 16.77 -4.98
N ARG A 307 23.22 16.81 -5.97
CA ARG A 307 23.34 15.74 -6.98
C ARG A 307 23.69 14.40 -6.34
N GLU A 308 24.64 14.37 -5.40
CA GLU A 308 25.05 13.15 -4.67
C GLU A 308 23.87 12.52 -3.89
N TYR A 309 23.09 13.33 -3.15
CA TYR A 309 21.91 12.84 -2.44
C TYR A 309 20.80 12.38 -3.39
N MET A 310 20.62 13.07 -4.52
CA MET A 310 19.68 12.66 -5.56
C MET A 310 20.09 11.33 -6.20
N ALA A 311 21.37 11.16 -6.52
CA ALA A 311 21.93 9.92 -7.04
C ALA A 311 21.69 8.75 -6.08
N ARG A 312 21.97 8.94 -4.78
CA ARG A 312 21.67 7.93 -3.75
C ARG A 312 20.18 7.60 -3.65
N PHE A 313 19.31 8.60 -3.83
CA PHE A 313 17.87 8.40 -3.79
C PHE A 313 17.37 7.58 -4.99
N ILE A 314 17.79 7.92 -6.21
CA ILE A 314 17.47 7.17 -7.43
C ILE A 314 18.03 5.74 -7.34
N ASN A 315 19.27 5.58 -6.88
CA ASN A 315 19.87 4.27 -6.71
C ASN A 315 19.10 3.41 -5.67
N ALA A 316 18.55 4.02 -4.62
CA ALA A 316 17.68 3.35 -3.67
C ALA A 316 16.33 2.94 -4.27
N LEU A 317 15.73 3.79 -5.12
CA LEU A 317 14.53 3.43 -5.89
C LEU A 317 14.80 2.24 -6.82
N ALA A 318 15.91 2.28 -7.57
CA ALA A 318 16.29 1.23 -8.52
C ALA A 318 16.62 -0.13 -7.84
N SER A 319 16.98 -0.13 -6.55
CA SER A 319 17.16 -1.37 -5.78
C SER A 319 15.87 -2.17 -5.63
N LEU A 320 14.69 -1.54 -5.77
CA LEU A 320 13.38 -2.17 -5.60
C LEU A 320 12.73 -2.41 -6.97
N CYS A 321 12.07 -3.56 -7.16
CA CYS A 321 11.47 -3.94 -8.45
C CYS A 321 10.45 -2.91 -8.97
N ARG A 322 9.54 -2.45 -8.12
CA ARG A 322 8.55 -1.42 -8.48
C ARG A 322 9.19 -0.06 -8.76
N GLY A 323 10.34 0.23 -8.13
CA GLY A 323 11.08 1.46 -8.33
C GLY A 323 11.81 1.45 -9.68
N ARG A 324 12.37 0.31 -10.09
CA ARG A 324 12.86 0.11 -11.47
C ARG A 324 11.75 0.31 -12.49
N ALA A 325 10.61 -0.34 -12.28
CA ALA A 325 9.47 -0.20 -13.17
C ALA A 325 9.06 1.28 -13.32
N TYR A 326 8.95 2.01 -12.21
CA TYR A 326 8.65 3.45 -12.21
C TYR A 326 9.69 4.29 -12.97
N LEU A 327 10.99 4.14 -12.66
CA LEU A 327 12.06 4.87 -13.34
C LEU A 327 12.13 4.54 -14.84
N SER A 328 11.76 3.32 -15.24
CA SER A 328 11.73 2.86 -16.62
C SER A 328 10.42 3.17 -17.37
N GLN A 329 9.44 3.82 -16.75
CA GLN A 329 8.22 4.26 -17.45
C GLN A 329 8.51 5.33 -18.50
N ASN A 330 9.56 6.12 -18.28
CA ASN A 330 9.98 7.17 -19.19
C ASN A 330 11.46 6.94 -19.56
N SER A 331 11.73 6.63 -20.84
CA SER A 331 13.08 6.35 -21.34
C SER A 331 14.03 7.55 -21.18
N LEU A 332 13.48 8.77 -21.11
CA LEU A 332 14.26 9.99 -20.88
C LEU A 332 15.03 9.95 -19.56
N VAL A 333 14.54 9.24 -18.54
CA VAL A 333 15.26 9.09 -17.27
C VAL A 333 16.61 8.42 -17.47
N VAL A 334 16.66 7.41 -18.35
CA VAL A 334 17.91 6.71 -18.69
C VAL A 334 18.85 7.66 -19.43
N GLU A 335 18.33 8.41 -20.40
CA GLU A 335 19.11 9.41 -21.15
C GLU A 335 19.70 10.49 -20.24
N ILE A 336 18.89 11.05 -19.32
CA ILE A 336 19.34 12.05 -18.35
C ILE A 336 20.41 11.49 -17.43
N LEU A 337 20.23 10.27 -16.90
CA LEU A 337 21.21 9.64 -16.03
C LEU A 337 22.53 9.37 -16.75
N ILE A 338 22.49 8.95 -18.02
CA ILE A 338 23.69 8.77 -18.85
C ILE A 338 24.40 10.10 -19.07
N ASP A 339 23.66 11.16 -19.40
CA ASP A 339 24.22 12.50 -19.60
C ASP A 339 24.86 13.06 -18.32
N GLU A 340 24.23 12.86 -17.16
CA GLU A 340 24.82 13.29 -15.88
C GLU A 340 26.04 12.44 -15.48
N VAL A 341 26.03 11.12 -15.74
CA VAL A 341 27.22 10.26 -15.54
C VAL A 341 28.41 10.73 -16.37
N ARG A 342 28.18 11.19 -17.61
CA ARG A 342 29.23 11.70 -18.51
C ARG A 342 29.82 13.04 -18.05
N LYS A 343 29.07 13.83 -17.27
CA LYS A 343 29.52 15.15 -16.76
C LYS A 343 30.31 15.05 -15.45
N GLU A 344 30.10 13.99 -14.68
CA GLU A 344 30.81 13.78 -13.42
C GLU A 344 32.28 13.34 -13.69
N GLN A 345 33.22 13.95 -12.98
CA GLN A 345 34.66 13.65 -13.07
C GLN A 345 34.98 12.26 -12.45
N ASP A 346 36.22 11.80 -12.59
CA ASP A 346 36.67 10.46 -12.19
C ASP A 346 36.20 10.02 -10.78
N GLU A 347 35.79 8.74 -10.69
CA GLU A 347 35.23 7.99 -9.55
C GLU A 347 34.62 8.78 -8.36
N CYS A 348 33.70 9.69 -8.63
CA CYS A 348 32.94 10.34 -7.56
C CYS A 348 31.73 9.48 -7.09
N ILE A 349 31.35 9.60 -5.82
CA ILE A 349 30.22 8.85 -5.22
C ILE A 349 28.91 9.07 -6.01
N THR A 350 28.73 10.26 -6.57
CA THR A 350 27.57 10.59 -7.42
C THR A 350 27.54 9.69 -8.67
N ARG A 351 28.67 9.57 -9.37
CA ARG A 351 28.84 8.75 -10.57
C ARG A 351 28.60 7.28 -10.26
N GLU A 352 29.19 6.75 -9.18
CA GLU A 352 28.97 5.37 -8.74
C GLU A 352 27.48 5.07 -8.49
N ASN A 353 26.76 5.99 -7.83
CA ASN A 353 25.34 5.79 -7.56
C ASN A 353 24.48 5.87 -8.81
N PHE A 354 24.77 6.75 -9.77
CA PHE A 354 24.08 6.79 -11.05
C PHE A 354 24.34 5.53 -11.89
N VAL A 355 25.60 5.10 -11.98
CA VAL A 355 25.96 3.85 -12.67
C VAL A 355 25.26 2.66 -11.99
N GLY A 356 25.29 2.59 -10.67
CA GLY A 356 24.57 1.56 -9.91
C GLY A 356 23.06 1.58 -10.14
N ALA A 357 22.46 2.76 -10.28
CA ALA A 357 21.05 2.88 -10.62
C ALA A 357 20.76 2.36 -12.04
N LEU A 358 21.54 2.77 -13.04
CA LEU A 358 21.44 2.32 -14.42
C LEU A 358 21.62 0.80 -14.54
N GLN A 359 22.63 0.24 -13.87
CA GLN A 359 22.89 -1.20 -13.79
C GLN A 359 21.78 -1.98 -13.10
N LYS A 360 21.05 -1.37 -12.16
CA LYS A 360 19.89 -2.01 -11.54
C LYS A 360 18.69 -1.94 -12.46
N MET A 361 18.44 -0.80 -13.10
CA MET A 361 17.34 -0.59 -14.05
C MET A 361 17.42 -1.54 -15.26
N SER A 362 18.61 -2.01 -15.65
CA SER A 362 18.77 -2.99 -16.73
C SER A 362 18.33 -4.42 -16.38
N LEU A 363 18.16 -4.74 -15.09
CA LEU A 363 17.81 -6.09 -14.60
C LEU A 363 16.31 -6.36 -14.62
N ARG A 364 15.66 -6.05 -15.74
CA ARG A 364 14.19 -6.10 -15.84
C ARG A 364 13.60 -7.39 -15.30
#